data_AF-A0A7G2EE19-F1
#
_entry.id   AF-A0A7G2EE19-F1
#
_cell.length_a   1.000
_cell.length_b   1.000
_cell.length_c   1.000
_cell.angle_alpha   90.00
_cell.angle_beta   90.00
_cell.angle_gamma   90.00
#
_symmetry.space_group_name_H-M   'P 1'
#
loop_
_entity.id
_entity.type
_entity.pdbx_description
1 polymer ?
#
loop_
_entity_poly.entity_id
_entity_poly.type
_entity_poly.pdbx_seq_one_letter_code
_entity_poly.pdbx_strand_id
1 'polypeptide(L)' 'MAIEEEFKLEIPDKEADKIDSCSLAIEYVYNHPMSS' A
#
# COMPACT_ATOMS: atom_id res chain seq x y z
N MET A 1 -1.14 6.50 4.39
CA MET A 1 -0.15 7.59 4.66
C MET A 1 1.29 7.13 4.79
N ALA A 2 1.77 6.46 5.86
CA ALA A 2 3.21 6.16 6.00
C ALA A 2 3.80 5.32 4.84
N ILE A 3 3.06 4.33 4.35
CA ILE A 3 3.46 3.50 3.20
C ILE A 3 3.34 4.28 1.87
N GLU A 4 2.34 5.15 1.75
CA GLU A 4 2.15 6.00 0.56
C GLU A 4 3.33 6.95 0.35
N GLU A 5 3.83 7.56 1.43
CA GLU A 5 4.97 8.49 1.37
C GLU A 5 6.29 7.77 1.07
N GLU A 6 6.57 6.66 1.75
CA GLU A 6 7.81 5.90 1.56
C GLU A 6 7.94 5.32 0.14
N PHE A 7 6.82 4.81 -0.39
CA PHE A 7 6.80 4.14 -1.70
C PHE A 7 6.26 5.01 -2.84
N LYS A 8 5.91 6.28 -2.57
CA LYS A 8 5.26 7.20 -3.53
C LYS A 8 4.04 6.56 -4.21
N LEU A 9 3.23 5.85 -3.42
CA LEU A 9 2.00 5.18 -3.85
C LEU A 9 0.78 6.03 -3.45
N GLU A 10 -0.31 5.92 -4.18
CA GLU A 10 -1.62 6.37 -3.74
C GLU A 10 -2.50 5.16 -3.44
N ILE A 11 -2.81 4.94 -2.15
CA ILE A 11 -3.71 3.88 -1.73
C ILE A 11 -5.12 4.48 -1.59
N PRO A 12 -6.14 3.99 -2.32
CA PRO A 12 -7.51 4.45 -2.15
C PRO A 12 -8.02 4.17 -0.74
N ASP A 13 -8.82 5.07 -0.14
CA ASP A 13 -9.40 4.87 1.20
C ASP A 13 -10.09 3.51 1.37
N LYS A 14 -10.83 3.06 0.34
CA LYS A 14 -11.54 1.78 0.35
C LYS A 14 -10.62 0.55 0.41
N GLU A 15 -9.37 0.70 -0.02
CA GLU A 15 -8.35 -0.34 0.02
C GLU A 15 -7.50 -0.23 1.29
N ALA A 16 -7.21 1.00 1.72
CA ALA A 16 -6.55 1.28 3.00
C ALA A 16 -7.33 0.67 4.17
N ASP A 17 -8.66 0.75 4.17
CA ASP A 17 -9.53 0.13 5.18
C ASP A 17 -9.41 -1.40 5.25
N LYS A 18 -8.93 -2.04 4.17
CA LYS A 18 -8.73 -3.50 4.12
C LYS A 18 -7.34 -3.93 4.55
N ILE A 19 -6.39 -3.00 4.63
CA ILE A 19 -5.01 -3.26 5.04
C ILE A 19 -4.93 -3.07 6.55
N ASP A 20 -5.28 -4.13 7.28
CA ASP A 20 -5.35 -4.12 8.75
C ASP A 20 -4.11 -4.77 9.42
N SER A 21 -3.20 -5.31 8.62
CA SER A 21 -2.06 -6.10 9.09
C SER A 21 -0.83 -5.90 8.23
N CYS A 22 0.36 -6.08 8.84
CA CYS A 22 1.62 -5.91 8.14
C CYS A 22 1.77 -6.85 6.94
N SER A 23 1.23 -8.06 7.02
CA SER A 23 1.27 -9.02 5.90
C SER A 23 0.52 -8.50 4.69
N LEU A 24 -0.69 -7.96 4.87
CA LEU A 24 -1.48 -7.38 3.78
C LEU A 24 -0.82 -6.14 3.19
N ALA A 25 -0.20 -5.31 4.05
CA ALA A 25 0.54 -4.13 3.60
C ALA A 25 1.72 -4.52 2.70
N ILE A 26 2.49 -5.54 3.08
CA ILE A 26 3.62 -6.05 2.29
C ILE A 26 3.11 -6.62 0.95
N GLU A 27 2.03 -7.39 0.98
CA GLU A 27 1.43 -8.00 -0.21
C GLU A 27 0.89 -6.94 -1.17
N TYR A 28 0.29 -5.87 -0.65
CA TYR A 28 -0.20 -4.75 -1.43
C TYR A 28 0.92 -4.03 -2.18
N VAL A 29 2.02 -3.70 -1.48
CA VAL A 29 3.20 -3.05 -2.07
C VAL A 29 3.89 -3.97 -3.09
N TYR A 30 3.95 -5.27 -2.82
CA TYR A 30 4.51 -6.25 -3.76
C TYR A 30 3.70 -6.34 -5.06
N ASN A 31 2.36 -6.33 -4.96
CA ASN A 31 1.46 -6.44 -6.11
C ASN A 31 1.27 -5.12 -6.88
N HIS A 32 1.62 -3.99 -6.26
CA HIS A 32 1.69 -2.68 -6.92
C HIS A 32 3.16 -2.26 -7.01
N PRO A 33 3.96 -2.92 -7.87
CA PRO A 33 5.34 -2.51 -8.07
C PRO A 33 5.32 -1.04 -8.48
N MET A 34 6.19 -0.23 -7.84
CA MET A 34 6.36 1.19 -8.18
C MET A 34 6.39 1.30 -9.71
N SER A 35 5.39 1.98 -10.28
CA SER A 35 5.44 2.35 -11.69
C SER A 35 6.73 3.15 -11.84
N SER A 36 7.68 2.53 -12.54
CA SER A 36 9.05 3.04 -12.69
C SER A 36 9.07 4.41 -13.38
#